data_AF-I4BBT8-F1
#
_entry.id   AF-I4BBT8-F1
#
_cell.length_a   1.000
_cell.length_b   1.000
_cell.length_c   1.000
_cell.angle_alpha   90.00
_cell.angle_beta   90.00
_cell.angle_gamma   90.00
#
_symmetry.space_group_name_H-M   'P 1'
#
loop_
_entity.id
_entity.type
_entity.pdbx_description
1 polymer ?
#
loop_
_entity_poly.entity_id
_entity_poly.type
_entity_poly.pdbx_seq_one_letter_code
_entity_poly.pdbx_strand_id
1 'polypeptide(L)'
;MPVGGMDITIQILAGIGAFMHIVFFVFESILWTTPAVRKIFQQTEADAKTTRLMALNQGYYNLFLAIATIAGIWLLFYTTTSQAVGSAVLTVSLGSMVGAALVLLFSAGAKMIRGVILQGLAPAIALALLWRPL
;
A
#
# COMPACT_ATOMS: atom_id res chain seq x y z
N MET A 1 4.79 -18.50 -19.50
CA MET A 1 3.38 -18.61 -19.95
C MET A 1 2.95 -17.25 -20.47
N PRO A 2 2.04 -17.14 -21.45
CA PRO A 2 1.58 -15.84 -21.92
C PRO A 2 0.84 -15.16 -20.75
N VAL A 3 1.32 -13.99 -20.34
CA VAL A 3 0.66 -13.16 -19.32
C VAL A 3 -0.64 -12.67 -19.93
N GLY A 4 -1.79 -13.14 -19.44
CA GLY A 4 -3.08 -12.69 -19.95
C GLY A 4 -3.28 -11.20 -19.69
N GLY A 5 -4.15 -10.51 -20.46
CA GLY A 5 -4.42 -9.08 -20.23
C GLY A 5 -4.89 -8.76 -18.80
N MET A 6 -5.58 -9.71 -18.16
CA MET A 6 -5.94 -9.62 -16.75
C MET A 6 -4.73 -9.72 -15.82
N ASP A 7 -3.80 -10.64 -16.06
CA ASP A 7 -2.61 -10.83 -15.23
C ASP A 7 -1.76 -9.56 -15.20
N ILE A 8 -1.66 -8.87 -16.34
CA ILE A 8 -1.01 -7.55 -16.44
C ILE A 8 -1.77 -6.52 -15.60
N THR A 9 -3.10 -6.54 -15.64
CA THR A 9 -3.94 -5.60 -14.88
C THR A 9 -3.73 -5.74 -13.37
N ILE A 10 -3.71 -6.97 -12.85
CA ILE A 10 -3.43 -7.25 -11.43
C ILE A 10 -2.05 -6.74 -11.03
N GLN A 11 -1.03 -7.00 -11.86
CA GLN A 11 0.34 -6.54 -11.61
C GLN A 11 0.44 -5.02 -11.55
N ILE A 12 -0.20 -4.31 -12.48
CA ILE A 12 -0.20 -2.84 -12.50
C ILE A 12 -0.88 -2.30 -11.25
N LEU A 13 -2.07 -2.79 -10.90
CA LEU A 13 -2.81 -2.30 -9.74
C LEU A 13 -2.11 -2.59 -8.41
N ALA A 14 -1.57 -3.80 -8.24
CA ALA A 14 -0.77 -4.17 -7.07
C ALA A 14 0.54 -3.35 -7.02
N GLY A 15 1.17 -3.12 -8.16
CA GLY A 15 2.36 -2.28 -8.30
C GLY A 15 2.11 -0.82 -7.93
N ILE A 16 0.95 -0.25 -8.31
CA ILE A 16 0.52 1.08 -7.86
C ILE A 16 0.38 1.11 -6.34
N GLY A 17 -0.22 0.08 -5.74
CA GLY A 17 -0.31 -0.05 -4.28
C GLY A 17 1.06 -0.03 -3.61
N ALA A 18 1.99 -0.89 -4.07
CA ALA A 18 3.36 -0.93 -3.56
C ALA A 18 4.09 0.41 -3.73
N PHE A 19 3.95 1.05 -4.90
CA PHE A 19 4.55 2.35 -5.18
C PHE A 19 4.06 3.42 -4.21
N MET A 20 2.75 3.50 -3.95
CA MET A 20 2.20 4.46 -2.99
C MET A 20 2.76 4.25 -1.57
N HIS A 21 2.98 3.01 -1.16
CA HIS A 21 3.56 2.71 0.15
C HIS A 21 5.06 3.04 0.23
N ILE A 22 5.80 2.94 -0.88
CA ILE A 22 7.17 3.48 -0.96
C ILE A 22 7.15 5.01 -0.79
N VAL A 23 6.19 5.70 -1.42
CA VAL A 23 6.02 7.16 -1.26
C VAL A 23 5.72 7.51 0.21
N PHE A 24 4.83 6.76 0.88
CA PHE A 24 4.56 6.95 2.30
C PHE A 24 5.77 6.68 3.18
N PHE A 25 6.55 5.63 2.90
CA PHE A 25 7.83 5.40 3.56
C PHE A 25 8.74 6.63 3.50
N VAL A 26 8.92 7.22 2.31
CA VAL A 26 9.74 8.44 2.13
C VAL A 26 9.16 9.61 2.93
N PHE A 27 7.84 9.80 2.89
CA PHE A 27 7.18 10.87 3.64
C PHE A 27 7.34 10.70 5.15
N GLU A 28 7.15 9.51 5.69
CA GLU A 28 7.09 9.28 7.13
C GLU A 28 8.47 9.03 7.76
N SER A 29 9.42 8.46 7.01
CA SER A 29 10.77 8.13 7.52
C SER A 29 11.78 9.24 7.28
N ILE A 30 11.66 9.96 6.15
CA ILE A 30 12.69 10.91 5.70
C ILE A 30 12.17 12.35 5.78
N LEU A 31 10.96 12.59 5.27
CA LEU A 31 10.45 13.96 5.06
C LEU A 31 9.42 14.42 6.10
N TRP A 32 9.19 13.67 7.17
CA TRP A 32 8.04 13.83 8.08
C TRP A 32 7.88 15.26 8.64
N THR A 33 8.97 15.87 9.06
CA THR A 33 8.96 17.20 9.70
C THR A 33 8.95 18.36 8.68
N THR A 34 9.07 18.08 7.39
CA THR A 34 9.09 19.13 6.35
C THR A 34 7.72 19.81 6.21
N PRO A 35 7.67 21.12 5.88
CA PRO A 35 6.39 21.83 5.75
C PRO A 35 5.42 21.20 4.72
N ALA A 36 5.96 20.65 3.63
CA ALA A 36 5.17 20.01 2.58
C ALA A 36 4.47 18.75 3.09
N VAL A 37 5.19 17.84 3.74
CA VAL A 37 4.62 16.59 4.27
C VAL A 37 3.68 16.88 5.44
N ARG A 38 4.03 17.80 6.34
CA ARG A 38 3.12 18.23 7.41
C ARG A 38 1.78 18.72 6.89
N LYS A 39 1.76 19.45 5.77
CA LYS A 39 0.51 19.90 5.12
C LYS A 39 -0.31 18.72 4.58
N ILE A 40 0.34 17.70 4.01
CA ILE A 40 -0.34 16.49 3.51
C ILE A 40 -0.99 15.72 4.66
N PHE A 41 -0.26 15.52 5.77
CA PHE A 41 -0.72 14.77 6.94
C PHE A 41 -1.48 15.64 7.97
N GLN A 42 -1.74 16.90 7.64
CA GLN A 42 -2.47 17.87 8.47
C GLN A 42 -1.91 17.98 9.90
N GLN A 43 -0.58 17.99 10.01
CA GLN A 43 0.17 18.07 11.28
C GLN A 43 0.67 19.50 11.55
N THR A 44 0.63 19.91 12.82
CA THR A 44 1.39 21.09 13.25
C THR A 44 2.90 20.77 13.30
N GLU A 45 3.74 21.80 13.42
CA GLU A 45 5.18 21.57 13.59
C GLU A 45 5.49 20.86 14.91
N ALA A 46 4.78 21.21 15.99
CA ALA A 46 4.94 20.58 17.29
C ALA A 46 4.55 19.11 17.22
N ASP A 47 3.38 18.78 16.64
CA ASP A 47 2.91 17.39 16.51
C ASP A 47 3.86 16.54 15.66
N ALA A 48 4.37 17.09 14.55
CA ALA A 48 5.31 16.37 13.70
C ALA A 48 6.63 16.06 14.42
N LYS A 49 7.10 16.97 15.30
CA LYS A 49 8.29 16.72 16.13
C LYS A 49 8.03 15.64 17.18
N THR A 50 6.89 15.69 17.86
CA THR A 50 6.56 14.71 18.92
C THR A 50 6.28 13.31 18.36
N THR A 51 5.70 13.21 17.17
CA THR A 51 5.36 11.94 16.51
C THR A 51 6.45 11.39 15.61
N ARG A 52 7.62 12.05 15.49
CA ARG A 52 8.67 11.67 14.53
C ARG A 52 9.10 10.21 14.62
N LEU A 53 9.26 9.68 15.83
CA LEU A 53 9.67 8.28 16.01
C LEU A 53 8.55 7.29 15.61
N MET A 54 7.29 7.65 15.89
CA MET A 54 6.14 6.85 15.46
C MET A 54 6.02 6.84 13.94
N ALA A 55 6.15 8.00 13.29
CA ALA A 55 6.14 8.12 11.84
C ALA A 55 7.28 7.33 11.19
N LEU A 56 8.49 7.40 11.73
CA LEU A 56 9.60 6.59 11.27
C LEU A 56 9.25 5.09 11.25
N ASN A 57 8.66 4.58 12.33
CA ASN A 57 8.27 3.17 12.39
C ASN A 57 7.15 2.83 11.38
N GLN A 58 6.13 3.69 11.25
CA GLN A 58 5.08 3.53 10.24
C GLN A 58 5.65 3.48 8.82
N GLY A 59 6.61 4.35 8.52
CA GLY A 59 7.27 4.35 7.23
C GLY A 59 7.97 3.02 6.92
N TYR A 60 8.66 2.41 7.89
CA TYR A 60 9.28 1.10 7.67
C TYR A 60 8.26 -0.03 7.53
N TYR A 61 7.13 0.01 8.23
CA TYR A 61 6.02 -0.92 7.96
C TYR A 61 5.51 -0.76 6.52
N ASN A 62 5.35 0.48 6.04
CA ASN A 62 4.97 0.76 4.66
C ASN A 62 6.00 0.22 3.65
N LEU A 63 7.29 0.38 3.92
CA LEU A 63 8.36 -0.18 3.07
C LEU A 63 8.29 -1.71 3.01
N PHE A 64 8.17 -2.39 4.15
CA PHE A 64 8.10 -3.85 4.18
C PHE A 64 6.83 -4.39 3.51
N LEU A 65 5.70 -3.68 3.65
CA LEU A 65 4.45 -4.02 2.95
C LEU A 65 4.60 -3.87 1.43
N ALA A 66 5.31 -2.84 0.95
CA ALA A 66 5.63 -2.68 -0.46
C ALA A 66 6.55 -3.80 -0.96
N ILE A 67 7.59 -4.16 -0.20
CA ILE A 67 8.50 -5.27 -0.53
C ILE A 67 7.72 -6.59 -0.62
N ALA A 68 6.85 -6.88 0.36
CA ALA A 68 6.00 -8.07 0.35
C ALA A 68 5.11 -8.10 -0.90
N THR A 69 4.50 -6.96 -1.26
CA THR A 69 3.66 -6.84 -2.46
C THR A 69 4.46 -7.14 -3.74
N ILE A 70 5.66 -6.55 -3.88
CA ILE A 70 6.55 -6.78 -5.04
C ILE A 70 6.99 -8.25 -5.09
N ALA A 71 7.35 -8.85 -3.96
CA ALA A 71 7.69 -10.27 -3.87
C ALA A 71 6.50 -11.15 -4.25
N GLY A 72 5.29 -10.82 -3.81
CA GLY A 72 4.05 -11.52 -4.17
C GLY A 72 3.77 -11.48 -5.68
N ILE A 73 3.94 -10.32 -6.32
CA ILE A 73 3.87 -10.18 -7.79
C ILE A 73 4.88 -11.11 -8.46
N TRP A 74 6.14 -11.07 -8.01
CA TRP A 74 7.20 -11.87 -8.61
C TRP A 74 6.91 -13.38 -8.48
N LEU A 75 6.55 -13.84 -7.28
CA LEU A 75 6.22 -15.24 -7.00
C LEU A 75 5.02 -15.72 -7.81
N LEU A 76 3.98 -14.90 -7.96
CA LEU A 76 2.77 -15.29 -8.67
C LEU A 76 2.97 -15.38 -10.19
N PHE A 77 3.62 -14.40 -10.80
CA PHE A 77 3.64 -14.27 -12.27
C PHE A 77 4.96 -14.68 -12.92
N TYR A 78 6.06 -14.75 -12.17
CA TYR A 78 7.40 -15.01 -12.71
C TYR A 78 8.03 -16.30 -12.18
N THR A 79 7.27 -17.10 -11.41
CA THR A 79 7.67 -18.45 -10.98
C THR A 79 6.59 -19.47 -11.32
N THR A 80 7.00 -20.73 -11.52
CA THR A 80 6.07 -21.84 -11.82
C THR A 80 5.74 -22.69 -10.59
N THR A 81 6.57 -22.65 -9.55
CA THR A 81 6.46 -23.52 -8.36
C THR A 81 5.86 -22.83 -7.14
N SER A 82 5.72 -21.50 -7.15
CA SER A 82 5.39 -20.72 -5.95
C SER A 82 4.15 -19.83 -6.13
N GLN A 83 3.28 -20.14 -7.09
CA GLN A 83 2.10 -19.34 -7.40
C GLN A 83 1.14 -19.22 -6.20
N ALA A 84 0.87 -20.31 -5.49
CA ALA A 84 0.03 -20.28 -4.29
C ALA A 84 0.60 -19.36 -3.19
N VAL A 85 1.93 -19.35 -3.03
CA VAL A 85 2.62 -18.45 -2.09
C VAL A 85 2.50 -17.00 -2.56
N GLY A 86 2.70 -16.74 -3.86
CA GLY A 86 2.53 -15.41 -4.45
C GLY A 86 1.12 -14.85 -4.24
N SER A 87 0.08 -15.65 -4.51
CA SER A 87 -1.31 -15.27 -4.26
C SER A 87 -1.58 -15.00 -2.78
N ALA A 88 -1.07 -15.83 -1.87
CA ALA A 88 -1.24 -15.62 -0.43
C ALA A 88 -0.57 -14.32 0.05
N VAL A 89 0.67 -14.08 -0.37
CA VAL A 89 1.42 -12.86 -0.03
C VAL A 89 0.72 -11.61 -0.58
N LEU A 90 0.27 -11.64 -1.84
CA LEU A 90 -0.51 -10.54 -2.42
C LEU A 90 -1.83 -10.31 -1.70
N THR A 91 -2.54 -11.37 -1.34
CA THR A 91 -3.82 -11.28 -0.64
C THR A 91 -3.67 -10.60 0.71
N VAL A 92 -2.68 -11.01 1.51
CA VAL A 92 -2.42 -10.39 2.81
C VAL A 92 -1.96 -8.95 2.62
N SER A 93 -1.03 -8.69 1.69
CA SER A 93 -0.48 -7.34 1.51
C SER A 93 -1.54 -6.35 1.03
N LEU A 94 -2.25 -6.67 -0.06
CA LEU A 94 -3.31 -5.82 -0.60
C LEU A 94 -4.49 -5.72 0.37
N GLY A 95 -4.84 -6.83 1.03
CA GLY A 95 -5.87 -6.87 2.06
C GLY A 95 -5.55 -5.94 3.24
N SER A 96 -4.30 -5.90 3.71
CA SER A 96 -3.86 -4.96 4.74
C SER A 96 -3.98 -3.50 4.29
N MET A 97 -3.64 -3.18 3.03
CA MET A 97 -3.82 -1.82 2.49
C MET A 97 -5.30 -1.40 2.47
N VAL A 98 -6.18 -2.30 2.02
CA VAL A 98 -7.64 -2.08 2.02
C VAL A 98 -8.15 -1.95 3.46
N GLY A 99 -7.74 -2.83 4.37
CA GLY A 99 -8.10 -2.78 5.78
C GLY A 99 -7.69 -1.45 6.43
N ALA A 100 -6.46 -1.00 6.20
CA ALA A 100 -5.98 0.30 6.68
C ALA A 100 -6.75 1.47 6.07
N ALA A 101 -7.11 1.40 4.78
CA ALA A 101 -7.95 2.40 4.13
C ALA A 101 -9.35 2.49 4.77
N LEU A 102 -9.95 1.35 5.12
CA LEU A 102 -11.23 1.31 5.83
C LEU A 102 -11.10 1.88 7.24
N VAL A 103 -10.07 1.49 7.99
CA VAL A 103 -9.80 2.06 9.32
C VAL A 103 -9.64 3.58 9.24
N LEU A 104 -8.89 4.09 8.26
CA LEU A 104 -8.72 5.53 8.04
C LEU A 104 -10.05 6.22 7.66
N LEU A 105 -10.85 5.59 6.80
CA LEU A 105 -12.16 6.10 6.41
C LEU A 105 -13.10 6.24 7.62
N PHE A 106 -13.16 5.23 8.50
CA PHE A 106 -14.05 5.25 9.64
C PHE A 106 -13.52 6.08 10.82
N SER A 107 -12.21 6.24 10.96
CA SER A 107 -11.60 7.03 12.05
C SER A 107 -11.46 8.52 11.73
N ALA A 108 -11.17 8.89 10.47
CA ALA A 108 -10.92 10.27 10.06
C ALA A 108 -11.93 10.83 9.04
N GLY A 109 -12.75 9.97 8.43
CA GLY A 109 -13.82 10.38 7.53
C GLY A 109 -13.35 11.19 6.32
N ALA A 110 -14.19 12.15 5.89
CA ALA A 110 -13.96 12.97 4.71
C ALA A 110 -12.66 13.80 4.77
N LYS A 111 -12.15 14.10 5.98
CA LYS A 111 -10.91 14.88 6.19
C LYS A 111 -9.69 14.21 5.54
N MET A 112 -9.67 12.88 5.47
CA MET A 112 -8.54 12.09 4.96
C MET A 112 -8.92 11.24 3.74
N ILE A 113 -10.00 11.59 3.04
CA ILE A 113 -10.51 10.78 1.91
C ILE A 113 -9.46 10.57 0.80
N ARG A 114 -8.57 11.55 0.60
CA ARG A 114 -7.45 11.42 -0.35
C ARG A 114 -6.51 10.28 0.04
N GLY A 115 -6.18 10.16 1.32
CA GLY A 115 -5.35 9.07 1.85
C GLY A 115 -6.04 7.72 1.67
N VAL A 116 -7.35 7.64 1.97
CA VAL A 116 -8.17 6.43 1.78
C VAL A 116 -8.10 5.95 0.33
N ILE A 117 -8.34 6.85 -0.64
CA ILE A 117 -8.36 6.51 -2.06
C ILE A 117 -6.97 6.09 -2.54
N LEU A 118 -5.94 6.89 -2.23
CA LEU A 118 -4.58 6.66 -2.71
C LEU A 118 -3.99 5.34 -2.20
N GLN A 119 -4.29 4.95 -0.96
CA GLN A 119 -3.76 3.70 -0.40
C GLN A 119 -4.66 2.48 -0.66
N GLY A 120 -5.97 2.67 -0.84
CA GLY A 120 -6.94 1.56 -0.80
C GLY A 120 -7.55 1.17 -2.14
N LEU A 121 -7.71 2.10 -3.08
CA LEU A 121 -8.52 1.84 -4.28
C LEU A 121 -7.88 0.83 -5.23
N ALA A 122 -6.63 1.06 -5.64
CA ALA A 122 -5.94 0.14 -6.53
C ALA A 122 -5.75 -1.26 -5.89
N PRO A 123 -5.37 -1.37 -4.60
CA PRO A 123 -5.34 -2.66 -3.92
C PRO A 123 -6.68 -3.38 -3.85
N ALA A 124 -7.79 -2.66 -3.62
CA ALA A 124 -9.12 -3.27 -3.60
C ALA A 124 -9.49 -3.89 -4.95
N ILE A 125 -9.23 -3.17 -6.05
CA ILE A 125 -9.51 -3.67 -7.41
C ILE A 125 -8.59 -4.87 -7.72
N ALA A 126 -7.30 -4.78 -7.39
CA ALA A 126 -6.36 -5.89 -7.58
C ALA A 126 -6.82 -7.15 -6.82
N LEU A 127 -7.24 -7.00 -5.57
CA LEU A 127 -7.71 -8.10 -4.74
C LEU A 127 -9.00 -8.72 -5.28
N ALA A 128 -9.94 -7.90 -5.73
CA ALA A 128 -11.18 -8.38 -6.35
C ALA A 128 -10.91 -9.17 -7.65
N LEU A 129 -9.96 -8.72 -8.47
CA LEU A 129 -9.56 -9.43 -9.69
C LEU A 129 -8.81 -10.73 -9.37
N LEU A 130 -7.95 -10.73 -8.35
CA LEU A 130 -7.19 -11.91 -7.91
C LEU A 130 -8.11 -13.05 -7.46
N TRP A 131 -9.23 -12.73 -6.80
CA TRP A 131 -10.16 -13.70 -6.22
C TRP A 131 -11.49 -13.81 -6.95
N ARG A 132 -11.58 -13.32 -8.19
CA ARG A 132 -12.82 -13.41 -8.97
C ARG A 132 -13.20 -14.88 -9.23
N PRO A 133 -14.50 -15.22 -9.24
CA PRO A 133 -14.94 -16.53 -9.68
C PRO A 133 -14.60 -16.73 -11.17
N LEU A 134 -14.24 -17.96 -11.53
CA LEU A 134 -13.98 -18.38 -12.91
C LEU A 134 -15.25 -18.41 -13.75
#